data_AF-A0A836WA48-F1
#
_entry.id   AF-A0A836WA48-F1
#
_cell.length_a   1.000
_cell.length_b   1.000
_cell.length_c   1.000
_cell.angle_alpha   90.00
_cell.angle_beta   90.00
_cell.angle_gamma   90.00
#
_symmetry.space_group_name_H-M   'P 1'
#
loop_
_entity.id
_entity.type
_entity.pdbx_description
1 polymer ?
#
loop_
_entity_poly.entity_id
_entity_poly.type
_entity_poly.pdbx_seq_one_letter_code
_entity_poly.pdbx_strand_id
1 'polypeptide(L)'
;MRRLSIVLSFTLGTACAAGPPGWVTRREVPGYPKEKYIVGIGSGPSLKVAQAGAREDIAGQIRVKVDRTFEARWKETEEKLREEVEGVISSSVSMTLKGVETVEQWYDERNDRYYVLAVLSRSSACLDALGRLRDAETKAEGYFSYGVKARKKGDLGGALENLLKAKRSLLDAEGAKGIAQVVCPQVRLRAEEAFREVEEALSLAQVEDEIRKVRRALEGASLDEWIVALGYTLAEGAQGKKVMVGAFTYRETGASGEFGRYLTRALSSALSQAGISLLKKDPEHGGAWLSGRYWESGDEVVVYAELEGPGGEVSSLQRSIAKDKVPYELKPALAEEMKPLMEEGGHGLKIALWTDKGRKPSYQEGEQMVAFLKADGDCYVYLIYHDAGGRNFLIFPNRFRRNSFIKAGKVYQIPGPGDKFRFTVGPPFGTEVLKAFASTEPVPLPKGNFVGGGLLMMSGSTKEVVEQLKRSIMASSYWAEASCPVNTMPAR
;
A
#
# COMPACT_ATOMS: atom_id res chain seq x y z
N MET A 1 8.48 -36.68 -34.96
CA MET A 1 7.42 -37.54 -35.54
C MET A 1 6.92 -38.39 -34.38
N ARG A 2 5.75 -38.19 -33.75
CA ARG A 2 4.36 -38.00 -34.20
C ARG A 2 3.62 -37.34 -33.02
N ARG A 3 2.96 -36.19 -33.23
CA ARG A 3 2.07 -35.57 -32.23
C ARG A 3 0.77 -36.37 -32.21
N LEU A 4 0.44 -36.99 -31.08
CA LEU A 4 -0.89 -37.56 -30.85
C LEU A 4 -1.81 -36.42 -30.41
N SER A 5 -2.63 -35.93 -31.33
CA SER A 5 -3.70 -34.97 -31.06
C SER A 5 -4.91 -35.76 -30.56
N ILE A 6 -5.18 -35.71 -29.25
CA ILE A 6 -6.44 -36.19 -28.68
C ILE A 6 -7.48 -35.10 -28.96
N VAL A 7 -8.34 -35.35 -29.95
CA VAL A 7 -9.51 -34.54 -30.25
C VAL A 7 -10.59 -34.92 -29.24
N LEU A 8 -10.87 -34.04 -28.28
CA LEU A 8 -12.00 -34.16 -27.37
C LEU A 8 -13.28 -33.88 -28.18
N SER A 9 -14.04 -34.92 -28.48
CA SER A 9 -15.34 -34.78 -29.13
C SER A 9 -16.34 -34.17 -28.15
N PHE A 10 -16.72 -32.91 -28.40
CA PHE A 10 -17.90 -32.29 -27.79
C PHE A 10 -19.13 -32.90 -28.46
N THR A 11 -19.70 -33.92 -27.82
CA THR A 11 -21.04 -34.38 -28.18
C THR A 11 -22.04 -33.57 -27.38
N LEU A 12 -22.72 -32.63 -28.07
CA LEU A 12 -23.96 -32.04 -27.57
C LEU A 12 -25.03 -33.13 -27.64
N GLY A 13 -25.17 -33.89 -26.56
CA GLY A 13 -26.26 -34.83 -26.37
C GLY A 13 -27.56 -34.09 -26.02
N THR A 14 -28.55 -34.20 -26.89
CA THR A 14 -29.96 -33.86 -26.62
C THR A 14 -30.44 -34.42 -25.29
N ALA A 15 -30.96 -33.54 -24.44
CA ALA A 15 -31.55 -33.84 -23.14
C ALA A 15 -32.76 -34.78 -23.27
N CYS A 16 -32.56 -36.03 -22.90
CA CYS A 16 -33.62 -36.88 -22.37
C CYS A 16 -33.63 -36.70 -20.85
N ALA A 17 -34.82 -36.46 -20.30
CA ALA A 17 -35.10 -36.22 -18.88
C ALA A 17 -34.64 -37.36 -17.97
N ALA A 18 -33.35 -37.40 -17.64
CA ALA A 18 -32.82 -38.17 -16.52
C ALA A 18 -32.99 -37.31 -15.25
N GLY A 19 -33.41 -37.92 -14.15
CA GLY A 19 -33.50 -37.25 -12.85
C GLY A 19 -32.14 -36.67 -12.40
N PRO A 20 -32.12 -35.85 -11.33
CA PRO A 20 -30.90 -35.17 -10.90
C PRO A 20 -29.75 -36.17 -10.71
N PRO A 21 -28.52 -35.83 -11.17
CA PRO A 21 -27.38 -36.73 -11.06
C PRO A 21 -27.11 -37.17 -9.61
N GLY A 22 -26.60 -38.39 -9.43
CA GLY A 22 -26.33 -38.95 -8.10
C GLY A 22 -25.40 -38.10 -7.22
N TRP A 23 -24.45 -37.37 -7.82
CA TRP A 23 -23.57 -36.45 -7.09
C TRP A 23 -24.28 -35.18 -6.62
N VAL A 24 -25.39 -34.77 -7.25
CA VAL A 24 -26.24 -33.67 -6.77
C VAL A 24 -27.06 -34.11 -5.57
N THR A 25 -27.62 -35.32 -5.59
CA THR A 25 -28.54 -35.80 -4.54
C THR A 25 -27.85 -36.48 -3.36
N ARG A 26 -26.77 -37.24 -3.60
CA ARG A 26 -26.11 -38.10 -2.60
C ARG A 26 -24.64 -37.74 -2.36
N ARG A 27 -24.08 -36.78 -3.11
CA ARG A 27 -22.64 -36.48 -3.16
C ARG A 27 -21.77 -37.72 -3.45
N GLU A 28 -22.35 -38.76 -4.05
CA GLU A 28 -21.64 -39.96 -4.47
C GLU A 28 -20.99 -39.70 -5.83
N VAL A 29 -19.67 -39.86 -5.90
CA VAL A 29 -18.89 -39.61 -7.12
C VAL A 29 -17.96 -40.80 -7.40
N PRO A 30 -18.50 -41.95 -7.85
CA PRO A 30 -17.75 -43.21 -7.95
C PRO A 30 -16.50 -43.13 -8.83
N GLY A 31 -16.52 -42.28 -9.85
CA GLY A 31 -15.39 -42.05 -10.76
C GLY A 31 -14.22 -41.30 -10.14
N TYR A 32 -14.40 -40.66 -8.97
CA TYR A 32 -13.40 -39.82 -8.32
C TYR A 32 -13.21 -40.26 -6.86
N PRO A 33 -12.47 -41.36 -6.62
CA PRO A 33 -12.25 -41.89 -5.28
C PRO A 33 -11.52 -40.87 -4.41
N LYS A 34 -11.95 -40.77 -3.15
CA LYS A 34 -11.49 -39.77 -2.17
C LYS A 34 -10.01 -39.91 -1.80
N GLU A 35 -9.35 -41.01 -2.16
CA GLU A 35 -7.92 -41.22 -1.95
C GLU A 35 -7.10 -40.51 -3.05
N LYS A 36 -7.68 -40.34 -4.25
CA LYS A 36 -7.01 -39.74 -5.42
C LYS A 36 -7.49 -38.31 -5.72
N TYR A 37 -8.71 -37.96 -5.31
CA TYR A 37 -9.32 -36.68 -5.65
C TYR A 37 -9.96 -36.00 -4.45
N ILE A 38 -9.90 -34.68 -4.41
CA ILE A 38 -10.76 -33.84 -3.60
C ILE A 38 -11.87 -33.35 -4.52
N VAL A 39 -13.12 -33.50 -4.09
CA VAL A 39 -14.31 -33.18 -4.90
C VAL A 39 -15.01 -31.97 -4.28
N GLY A 40 -15.43 -31.03 -5.12
CA GLY A 40 -16.29 -29.92 -4.74
C GLY A 40 -17.55 -29.86 -5.57
N ILE A 41 -18.66 -29.49 -4.93
CA ILE A 41 -19.95 -29.32 -5.58
C ILE A 41 -20.43 -27.90 -5.30
N GLY A 42 -20.67 -27.15 -6.37
CA GLY A 42 -21.21 -25.79 -6.30
C GLY A 42 -22.57 -25.69 -6.96
N SER A 43 -23.39 -24.75 -6.48
CA SER A 43 -24.66 -24.42 -7.13
C SER A 43 -24.91 -22.92 -7.16
N GLY A 44 -25.67 -22.43 -8.13
CA GLY A 44 -26.01 -21.02 -8.22
C GLY A 44 -26.88 -20.65 -9.42
N PRO A 45 -27.32 -19.38 -9.51
CA PRO A 45 -28.17 -18.88 -10.59
C PRO A 45 -27.45 -18.78 -11.94
N SER A 46 -26.12 -18.95 -11.97
CA SER A 46 -25.36 -19.01 -13.22
C SER A 46 -24.24 -20.04 -13.12
N LEU A 47 -23.79 -20.53 -14.27
CA LEU A 47 -22.65 -21.46 -14.36
C LEU A 47 -21.40 -20.89 -13.68
N LYS A 48 -21.13 -19.59 -13.82
CA LYS A 48 -19.97 -18.93 -13.20
C LYS A 48 -20.07 -18.95 -11.68
N VAL A 49 -21.25 -18.73 -11.10
CA VAL A 49 -21.47 -18.81 -9.65
C VAL A 49 -21.32 -20.24 -9.16
N ALA A 50 -21.90 -21.22 -9.88
CA ALA A 50 -21.78 -22.63 -9.52
C ALA A 50 -20.31 -23.12 -9.58
N GLN A 51 -19.54 -22.71 -10.60
CA GLN A 51 -18.10 -23.00 -10.71
C GLN A 51 -17.31 -22.39 -9.54
N ALA A 52 -17.61 -21.15 -9.16
CA ALA A 52 -16.96 -20.50 -8.02
C ALA A 52 -17.30 -21.23 -6.71
N GLY A 53 -18.56 -21.62 -6.52
CA GLY A 53 -19.00 -22.40 -5.37
C GLY A 53 -18.33 -23.77 -5.27
N ALA A 54 -18.14 -24.47 -6.39
CA ALA A 54 -17.47 -25.78 -6.41
C ALA A 54 -15.98 -25.67 -6.02
N ARG A 55 -15.31 -24.60 -6.48
CA ARG A 55 -13.93 -24.30 -6.08
C ARG A 55 -13.86 -23.95 -4.59
N GLU A 56 -14.82 -23.19 -4.08
CA GLU A 56 -14.87 -22.82 -2.65
C GLU A 56 -15.15 -24.03 -1.75
N ASP A 57 -15.97 -24.99 -2.19
CA ASP A 57 -16.18 -26.25 -1.45
C ASP A 57 -14.88 -27.05 -1.32
N ILE A 58 -14.06 -27.14 -2.38
CA ILE A 58 -12.72 -27.74 -2.30
C ILE A 58 -11.82 -26.93 -1.36
N ALA A 59 -11.81 -25.60 -1.49
CA ALA A 59 -10.99 -24.72 -0.66
C ALA A 59 -11.33 -24.87 0.83
N GLY A 60 -12.61 -24.90 1.18
CA GLY A 60 -13.10 -25.08 2.55
C GLY A 60 -12.66 -26.43 3.13
N GLN A 61 -12.73 -27.52 2.35
CA GLN A 61 -12.23 -28.82 2.79
C GLN A 61 -10.72 -28.84 3.06
N ILE A 62 -9.94 -28.09 2.28
CA ILE A 62 -8.51 -27.97 2.49
C ILE A 62 -8.24 -27.14 3.75
N ARG A 63 -8.78 -25.92 3.85
CA ARG A 63 -8.61 -25.02 5.01
C ARG A 63 -8.94 -25.71 6.33
N VAL A 64 -10.15 -26.28 6.45
CA VAL A 64 -10.60 -26.98 7.67
C VAL A 64 -9.65 -28.11 8.08
N LYS A 65 -9.04 -28.82 7.12
CA LYS A 65 -8.08 -29.88 7.43
C LYS A 65 -6.71 -29.34 7.80
N VAL A 66 -6.24 -28.28 7.13
CA VAL A 66 -5.00 -27.59 7.47
C VAL A 66 -5.09 -27.01 8.88
N ASP A 67 -6.15 -26.27 9.19
CA ASP A 67 -6.34 -25.57 10.46
C ASP A 67 -6.32 -26.56 11.64
N ARG A 68 -7.03 -27.69 11.51
CA ARG A 68 -7.00 -28.76 12.53
C ARG A 68 -5.62 -29.35 12.76
N THR A 69 -4.84 -29.54 11.70
CA THR A 69 -3.47 -30.07 11.82
C THR A 69 -2.51 -29.01 12.38
N PHE A 70 -2.78 -27.73 12.08
CA PHE A 70 -1.97 -26.60 12.50
C PHE A 70 -2.17 -26.26 13.99
N GLU A 71 -3.42 -26.20 14.46
CA GLU A 71 -3.78 -25.97 15.87
C GLU A 71 -3.10 -26.97 16.82
N ALA A 72 -2.95 -28.22 16.40
CA ALA A 72 -2.28 -29.25 17.20
C ALA A 72 -0.78 -29.01 17.43
N ARG A 73 -0.13 -28.12 16.66
CA ARG A 73 1.34 -27.94 16.67
C ARG A 73 1.81 -26.71 17.45
N TRP A 74 0.93 -25.76 17.74
CA TRP A 74 1.31 -24.45 18.29
C TRP A 74 0.98 -24.31 19.78
N LYS A 75 1.87 -23.62 20.51
CA LYS A 75 1.59 -23.19 21.89
C LYS A 75 0.83 -21.86 21.88
N GLU A 76 -0.01 -21.67 22.90
CA GLU A 76 -0.94 -20.54 23.08
C GLU A 76 -0.30 -19.13 23.05
N THR A 77 1.04 -19.04 23.14
CA THR A 77 1.77 -17.78 23.36
C THR A 77 2.29 -17.07 22.09
N GLU A 78 2.05 -17.57 20.88
CA GLU A 78 2.55 -16.96 19.62
C GLU A 78 1.42 -16.47 18.69
N GLU A 79 0.44 -15.76 19.25
CA GLU A 79 -0.77 -15.26 18.54
C GLU A 79 -0.45 -14.46 17.26
N LYS A 80 0.57 -13.60 17.29
CA LYS A 80 0.96 -12.78 16.13
C LYS A 80 1.50 -13.60 14.95
N LEU A 81 2.29 -14.64 15.24
CA LEU A 81 2.86 -15.50 14.20
C LEU A 81 1.78 -16.45 13.64
N ARG A 82 0.75 -16.78 14.43
CA ARG A 82 -0.44 -17.51 13.95
C ARG A 82 -1.20 -16.73 12.87
N GLU A 83 -1.50 -15.45 13.09
CA GLU A 83 -2.19 -14.61 12.10
C GLU A 83 -1.40 -14.50 10.77
N GLU A 84 -0.07 -14.30 10.86
CA GLU A 84 0.79 -14.26 9.67
C GLU A 84 0.73 -15.58 8.87
N VAL A 85 0.75 -16.73 9.56
CA VAL A 85 0.70 -18.05 8.91
C VAL A 85 -0.68 -18.35 8.33
N GLU A 86 -1.77 -18.03 9.03
CA GLU A 86 -3.14 -18.20 8.52
C GLU A 86 -3.37 -17.42 7.21
N GLY A 87 -2.84 -16.19 7.13
CA GLY A 87 -2.86 -15.39 5.90
C GLY A 87 -2.13 -16.09 4.74
N VAL A 88 -0.95 -16.66 4.99
CA VAL A 88 -0.18 -17.38 3.97
C VAL A 88 -0.84 -18.71 3.58
N ILE A 89 -1.48 -19.42 4.51
CA ILE A 89 -2.25 -20.63 4.22
C ILE A 89 -3.37 -20.32 3.23
N SER A 90 -4.17 -19.28 3.48
CA SER A 90 -5.26 -18.88 2.58
C SER A 90 -4.75 -18.56 1.15
N SER A 91 -3.63 -17.85 1.05
CA SER A 91 -2.95 -17.59 -0.22
C SER A 91 -2.49 -18.88 -0.91
N SER A 92 -1.86 -19.78 -0.16
CA SER A 92 -1.41 -21.08 -0.65
C SER A 92 -2.54 -21.97 -1.15
N VAL A 93 -3.66 -22.04 -0.44
CA VAL A 93 -4.88 -22.72 -0.88
C VAL A 93 -5.31 -22.17 -2.23
N SER A 94 -5.40 -20.85 -2.36
CA SER A 94 -5.84 -20.17 -3.59
C SER A 94 -4.96 -20.52 -4.79
N MET A 95 -3.65 -20.66 -4.58
CA MET A 95 -2.71 -21.12 -5.62
C MET A 95 -2.98 -22.58 -6.02
N THR A 96 -3.20 -23.47 -5.06
CA THR A 96 -3.53 -24.89 -5.31
C THR A 96 -4.84 -25.05 -6.08
N LEU A 97 -5.83 -24.16 -5.86
CA LEU A 97 -7.11 -24.20 -6.57
C LEU A 97 -6.99 -23.97 -8.09
N LYS A 98 -5.84 -23.50 -8.59
CA LYS A 98 -5.60 -23.41 -10.05
C LYS A 98 -5.62 -24.77 -10.75
N GLY A 99 -5.37 -25.85 -10.02
CA GLY A 99 -5.47 -27.23 -10.53
C GLY A 99 -6.86 -27.84 -10.48
N VAL A 100 -7.90 -27.06 -10.14
CA VAL A 100 -9.29 -27.55 -10.08
C VAL A 100 -9.89 -27.63 -11.48
N GLU A 101 -10.37 -28.80 -11.83
CA GLU A 101 -11.01 -29.09 -13.11
C GLU A 101 -12.52 -29.25 -12.93
N THR A 102 -13.30 -28.63 -13.81
CA THR A 102 -14.74 -28.88 -13.88
C THR A 102 -14.96 -30.15 -14.69
N VAL A 103 -15.57 -31.16 -14.08
CA VAL A 103 -15.76 -32.48 -14.71
C VAL A 103 -17.20 -32.76 -15.11
N GLU A 104 -18.17 -32.16 -14.42
CA GLU A 104 -19.58 -32.31 -14.75
C GLU A 104 -20.37 -31.04 -14.42
N GLN A 105 -21.43 -30.80 -15.18
CA GLN A 105 -22.32 -29.66 -15.03
C GLN A 105 -23.75 -30.13 -15.23
N TRP A 106 -24.68 -29.62 -14.44
CA TRP A 106 -26.10 -29.94 -14.56
C TRP A 106 -26.94 -28.69 -14.33
N TYR A 107 -28.02 -28.52 -15.09
CA TYR A 107 -28.95 -27.42 -14.93
C TYR A 107 -30.32 -27.97 -14.49
N ASP A 108 -30.80 -27.47 -13.37
CA ASP A 108 -32.12 -27.75 -12.83
C ASP A 108 -33.11 -26.75 -13.43
N GLU A 109 -33.78 -27.17 -14.49
CA GLU A 109 -34.84 -26.38 -15.16
C GLU A 109 -36.02 -26.07 -14.24
N ARG A 110 -36.28 -26.88 -13.21
CA ARG A 110 -37.41 -26.64 -12.31
C ARG A 110 -37.12 -25.55 -11.30
N ASN A 111 -35.86 -25.45 -10.86
CA ASN A 111 -35.45 -24.50 -9.83
C ASN A 111 -34.58 -23.36 -10.37
N ASP A 112 -34.44 -23.29 -11.70
CA ASP A 112 -33.59 -22.35 -12.43
C ASP A 112 -32.17 -22.24 -11.82
N ARG A 113 -31.50 -23.39 -11.70
CA ARG A 113 -30.24 -23.47 -10.94
C ARG A 113 -29.18 -24.34 -11.61
N TYR A 114 -27.97 -23.81 -11.71
CA TYR A 114 -26.80 -24.54 -12.18
C TYR A 114 -26.13 -25.27 -11.02
N TYR A 115 -25.64 -26.47 -11.30
CA TYR A 115 -24.82 -27.30 -10.44
C TYR A 115 -23.53 -27.66 -11.17
N VAL A 116 -22.41 -27.63 -10.45
CA VAL A 116 -21.08 -27.94 -10.98
C VAL A 116 -20.38 -28.93 -10.06
N LEU A 117 -19.86 -29.99 -10.66
CA LEU A 117 -18.93 -30.92 -10.03
C LEU A 117 -17.51 -30.57 -10.47
N ALA A 118 -16.65 -30.26 -9.51
CA ALA A 118 -15.24 -30.00 -9.75
C ALA A 118 -14.37 -30.98 -8.96
N VAL A 119 -13.19 -31.31 -9.51
CA VAL A 119 -12.23 -32.17 -8.84
C VAL A 119 -10.84 -31.55 -8.83
N LEU A 120 -10.09 -31.86 -7.78
CA LEU A 120 -8.67 -31.60 -7.64
C LEU A 120 -7.93 -32.91 -7.52
N SER A 121 -7.01 -33.17 -8.44
CA SER A 121 -6.13 -34.34 -8.38
C SER A 121 -5.13 -34.21 -7.24
N ARG A 122 -5.15 -35.14 -6.28
CA ARG A 122 -4.23 -35.14 -5.14
C ARG A 122 -2.78 -35.32 -5.53
N SER A 123 -2.46 -36.16 -6.51
CA SER A 123 -1.08 -36.39 -6.94
C SER A 123 -0.43 -35.12 -7.51
N SER A 124 -1.11 -34.46 -8.44
CA SER A 124 -0.69 -33.18 -9.02
C SER A 124 -0.60 -32.07 -7.95
N ALA A 125 -1.63 -31.93 -7.11
CA ALA A 125 -1.63 -30.94 -6.02
C ALA A 125 -0.51 -31.19 -5.00
N CYS A 126 -0.22 -32.47 -4.70
CA CYS A 126 0.87 -32.87 -3.83
C CYS A 126 2.25 -32.52 -4.42
N LEU A 127 2.46 -32.80 -5.71
CA LEU A 127 3.70 -32.48 -6.39
C LEU A 127 3.96 -30.97 -6.43
N ASP A 128 2.93 -30.16 -6.72
CA ASP A 128 3.01 -28.70 -6.66
C ASP A 128 3.34 -28.20 -5.24
N ALA A 129 2.62 -28.67 -4.22
CA ALA A 129 2.83 -28.26 -2.84
C ALA A 129 4.25 -28.61 -2.34
N LEU A 130 4.75 -29.83 -2.63
CA LEU A 130 6.10 -30.25 -2.25
C LEU A 130 7.19 -29.48 -3.02
N GLY A 131 6.97 -29.19 -4.29
CA GLY A 131 7.89 -28.35 -5.08
C GLY A 131 8.00 -26.94 -4.49
N ARG A 132 6.86 -26.31 -4.22
CA ARG A 132 6.78 -24.98 -3.58
C ARG A 132 7.42 -24.95 -2.20
N LEU A 133 7.20 -25.99 -1.39
CA LEU A 133 7.82 -26.16 -0.09
C LEU A 133 9.35 -26.13 -0.22
N ARG A 134 9.90 -27.02 -1.06
CA ARG A 134 11.34 -27.13 -1.25
C ARG A 134 11.96 -25.84 -1.79
N ASP A 135 11.32 -25.20 -2.77
CA ASP A 135 11.79 -23.94 -3.35
C ASP A 135 11.80 -22.81 -2.32
N ALA A 136 10.81 -22.78 -1.42
CA ALA A 136 10.72 -21.77 -0.37
C ALA A 136 11.76 -22.00 0.73
N GLU A 137 11.98 -23.25 1.15
CA GLU A 137 13.03 -23.64 2.11
C GLU A 137 14.42 -23.29 1.58
N THR A 138 14.76 -23.65 0.34
CA THR A 138 16.06 -23.30 -0.27
C THR A 138 16.29 -21.79 -0.35
N LYS A 139 15.25 -21.01 -0.69
CA LYS A 139 15.34 -19.54 -0.69
C LYS A 139 15.54 -19.00 0.72
N ALA A 140 14.80 -19.50 1.70
CA ALA A 140 14.91 -19.10 3.09
C ALA A 140 16.33 -19.29 3.63
N GLU A 141 16.91 -20.46 3.43
CA GLU A 141 18.29 -20.77 3.84
C GLU A 141 19.33 -19.86 3.18
N GLY A 142 19.18 -19.66 1.86
CA GLY A 142 20.05 -18.75 1.10
C GLY A 142 20.02 -17.34 1.66
N TYR A 143 18.82 -16.76 1.81
CA TYR A 143 18.63 -15.43 2.37
C TYR A 143 19.12 -15.34 3.82
N PHE A 144 18.84 -16.33 4.67
CA PHE A 144 19.34 -16.33 6.05
C PHE A 144 20.87 -16.32 6.10
N SER A 145 21.53 -17.15 5.29
CA SER A 145 22.99 -17.18 5.19
C SER A 145 23.56 -15.83 4.76
N TYR A 146 22.96 -15.18 3.75
CA TYR A 146 23.37 -13.83 3.34
C TYR A 146 23.14 -12.79 4.44
N GLY A 147 22.00 -12.85 5.14
CA GLY A 147 21.67 -11.95 6.23
C GLY A 147 22.64 -12.05 7.42
N VAL A 148 22.97 -13.26 7.86
CA VAL A 148 23.96 -13.49 8.91
C VAL A 148 25.35 -13.01 8.49
N LYS A 149 25.75 -13.24 7.22
CA LYS A 149 27.03 -12.74 6.70
C LYS A 149 27.08 -11.21 6.64
N ALA A 150 26.02 -10.56 6.19
CA ALA A 150 25.93 -9.09 6.15
C ALA A 150 26.02 -8.51 7.56
N ARG A 151 25.30 -9.09 8.54
CA ARG A 151 25.36 -8.67 9.94
C ARG A 151 26.77 -8.73 10.52
N LYS A 152 27.48 -9.84 10.26
CA LYS A 152 28.88 -10.01 10.72
C LYS A 152 29.85 -9.00 10.10
N LYS A 153 29.54 -8.47 8.91
CA LYS A 153 30.33 -7.42 8.23
C LYS A 153 29.95 -6.00 8.68
N GLY A 154 28.96 -5.84 9.54
CA GLY A 154 28.43 -4.53 9.95
C GLY A 154 27.38 -3.95 8.98
N ASP A 155 27.03 -4.65 7.90
CA ASP A 155 25.97 -4.22 6.97
C ASP A 155 24.60 -4.58 7.57
N LEU A 156 24.13 -3.73 8.48
CA LEU A 156 22.86 -3.95 9.20
C LEU A 156 21.64 -3.82 8.27
N GLY A 157 21.72 -2.95 7.26
CA GLY A 157 20.68 -2.78 6.25
C GLY A 157 20.51 -4.04 5.40
N GLY A 158 21.59 -4.51 4.79
CA GLY A 158 21.59 -5.75 4.02
C GLY A 158 21.30 -6.98 4.88
N ALA A 159 21.72 -6.98 6.15
CA ALA A 159 21.36 -8.03 7.09
C ALA A 159 19.84 -8.10 7.28
N LEU A 160 19.21 -6.97 7.61
CA LEU A 160 17.77 -6.92 7.87
C LEU A 160 16.98 -7.28 6.61
N GLU A 161 17.37 -6.74 5.45
CA GLU A 161 16.76 -7.09 4.16
C GLU A 161 16.71 -8.60 3.94
N ASN A 162 17.87 -9.26 4.00
CA ASN A 162 17.97 -10.68 3.71
C ASN A 162 17.25 -11.51 4.79
N LEU A 163 17.32 -11.11 6.06
CA LEU A 163 16.61 -11.84 7.12
C LEU A 163 15.08 -11.72 6.99
N LEU A 164 14.54 -10.56 6.58
CA LEU A 164 13.11 -10.41 6.29
C LEU A 164 12.70 -11.25 5.07
N LYS A 165 13.52 -11.30 4.01
CA LYS A 165 13.29 -12.20 2.86
C LYS A 165 13.31 -13.68 3.28
N ALA A 166 14.19 -14.06 4.20
CA ALA A 166 14.24 -15.39 4.77
C ALA A 166 12.97 -15.72 5.56
N LYS A 167 12.54 -14.81 6.46
CA LYS A 167 11.28 -14.94 7.21
C LYS A 167 10.11 -15.22 6.28
N ARG A 168 9.95 -14.40 5.24
CA ARG A 168 8.87 -14.53 4.25
C ARG A 168 8.91 -15.89 3.54
N SER A 169 10.09 -16.30 3.11
CA SER A 169 10.25 -17.58 2.41
C SER A 169 9.92 -18.77 3.33
N LEU A 170 10.19 -18.68 4.64
CA LEU A 170 9.76 -19.69 5.60
C LEU A 170 8.24 -19.69 5.83
N LEU A 171 7.61 -18.52 5.87
CA LEU A 171 6.14 -18.46 5.97
C LEU A 171 5.49 -19.12 4.73
N ASP A 172 6.01 -18.85 3.53
CA ASP A 172 5.59 -19.52 2.29
C ASP A 172 5.80 -21.05 2.36
N ALA A 173 6.90 -21.49 2.98
CA ALA A 173 7.19 -22.90 3.24
C ALA A 173 6.14 -23.53 4.18
N GLU A 174 5.83 -22.91 5.32
CA GLU A 174 4.81 -23.39 6.25
C GLU A 174 3.43 -23.48 5.60
N GLY A 175 3.06 -22.48 4.78
CA GLY A 175 1.83 -22.53 3.98
C GLY A 175 1.81 -23.74 3.03
N ALA A 176 2.88 -23.95 2.25
CA ALA A 176 2.99 -25.08 1.33
C ALA A 176 2.99 -26.43 2.06
N LYS A 177 3.66 -26.53 3.21
CA LYS A 177 3.69 -27.72 4.08
C LYS A 177 2.29 -28.07 4.59
N GLY A 178 1.52 -27.08 5.06
CA GLY A 178 0.13 -27.28 5.47
C GLY A 178 -0.72 -27.86 4.36
N ILE A 179 -0.63 -27.31 3.14
CA ILE A 179 -1.32 -27.89 1.96
C ILE A 179 -0.87 -29.33 1.71
N ALA A 180 0.44 -29.60 1.67
CA ALA A 180 1.00 -30.91 1.39
C ALA A 180 0.46 -31.98 2.35
N GLN A 181 0.32 -31.66 3.65
CA GLN A 181 -0.25 -32.58 4.65
C GLN A 181 -1.69 -33.00 4.33
N VAL A 182 -2.46 -32.18 3.63
CA VAL A 182 -3.85 -32.49 3.24
C VAL A 182 -3.93 -33.24 1.90
N VAL A 183 -3.12 -32.82 0.92
CA VAL A 183 -3.22 -33.34 -0.45
C VAL A 183 -2.33 -34.56 -0.71
N CYS A 184 -1.38 -34.88 0.17
CA CYS A 184 -0.44 -36.00 0.03
C CYS A 184 -0.75 -37.18 0.99
N PRO A 185 -1.80 -38.00 0.76
CA PRO A 185 -2.21 -39.05 1.71
C PRO A 185 -1.16 -40.16 1.94
N GLN A 186 -0.28 -40.45 0.97
CA GLN A 186 0.75 -41.51 1.09
C GLN A 186 2.11 -41.00 1.54
N VAL A 187 2.30 -39.69 1.60
CA VAL A 187 3.58 -39.10 1.97
C VAL A 187 3.82 -39.25 3.47
N ARG A 188 2.78 -39.46 4.30
CA ARG A 188 2.93 -39.71 5.75
C ARG A 188 4.01 -40.74 6.15
N LEU A 189 4.25 -41.79 5.36
CA LEU A 189 5.23 -42.85 5.66
C LEU A 189 6.63 -42.63 5.07
N ARG A 190 6.81 -41.81 4.02
CA ARG A 190 8.14 -41.45 3.46
C ARG A 190 8.56 -40.01 3.72
N ALA A 191 7.61 -39.14 4.06
CA ALA A 191 7.87 -37.81 4.58
C ALA A 191 8.45 -37.86 5.97
N GLU A 192 8.02 -38.75 6.86
CA GLU A 192 8.63 -38.75 8.20
C GLU A 192 10.14 -39.02 8.14
N GLU A 193 10.64 -39.73 7.13
CA GLU A 193 12.08 -39.89 6.85
C GLU A 193 12.68 -38.70 6.08
N ALA A 194 12.03 -38.21 5.01
CA ALA A 194 12.50 -37.04 4.24
C ALA A 194 12.39 -35.69 4.98
N PHE A 195 11.51 -35.60 5.99
CA PHE A 195 11.35 -34.46 6.90
C PHE A 195 12.11 -34.66 8.22
N ARG A 196 12.68 -35.86 8.50
CA ARG A 196 13.60 -36.08 9.64
C ARG A 196 15.03 -35.67 9.33
N GLU A 197 15.48 -35.75 8.07
CA GLU A 197 16.77 -35.12 7.66
C GLU A 197 16.73 -33.57 7.75
N VAL A 198 15.55 -33.00 7.98
CA VAL A 198 15.24 -31.56 8.11
C VAL A 198 15.25 -31.10 9.59
N GLU A 199 15.66 -31.95 10.55
CA GLU A 199 15.76 -31.57 11.98
C GLU A 199 16.86 -30.51 12.26
N GLU A 200 17.75 -30.22 11.29
CA GLU A 200 18.67 -29.07 11.28
C GLU A 200 18.17 -27.86 10.45
N ALA A 201 16.93 -27.90 9.95
CA ALA A 201 16.43 -26.86 9.08
C ALA A 201 16.17 -25.54 9.80
N LEU A 202 16.35 -24.47 9.04
CA LEU A 202 16.13 -23.10 9.48
C LEU A 202 14.69 -22.90 9.97
N SER A 203 14.53 -22.50 11.24
CA SER A 203 13.23 -22.20 11.83
C SER A 203 12.91 -20.71 11.80
N LEU A 204 11.61 -20.37 11.83
CA LEU A 204 11.14 -18.99 11.97
C LEU A 204 11.75 -18.32 13.21
N ALA A 205 11.83 -19.04 14.34
CA ALA A 205 12.42 -18.55 15.58
C ALA A 205 13.91 -18.16 15.43
N GLN A 206 14.69 -18.92 14.65
CA GLN A 206 16.10 -18.59 14.37
C GLN A 206 16.23 -17.31 13.54
N VAL A 207 15.40 -17.16 12.51
CA VAL A 207 15.37 -15.94 11.69
C VAL A 207 14.94 -14.74 12.54
N GLU A 208 13.90 -14.88 13.36
CA GLU A 208 13.41 -13.80 14.21
C GLU A 208 14.42 -13.39 15.29
N ASP A 209 15.16 -14.34 15.85
CA ASP A 209 16.25 -14.03 16.78
C ASP A 209 17.37 -13.23 16.11
N GLU A 210 17.79 -13.60 14.89
CA GLU A 210 18.77 -12.81 14.13
C GLU A 210 18.22 -11.43 13.74
N ILE A 211 16.95 -11.31 13.35
CA ILE A 211 16.30 -10.01 13.10
C ILE A 211 16.34 -9.15 14.37
N ARG A 212 16.04 -9.74 15.53
CA ARG A 212 16.09 -9.05 16.82
C ARG A 212 17.50 -8.57 17.15
N LYS A 213 18.53 -9.36 16.87
CA LYS A 213 19.94 -8.97 17.04
C LYS A 213 20.31 -7.79 16.14
N VAL A 214 19.91 -7.81 14.86
CA VAL A 214 20.14 -6.67 13.95
C VAL A 214 19.43 -5.42 14.47
N ARG A 215 18.18 -5.56 14.92
CA ARG A 215 17.41 -4.44 15.47
C ARG A 215 18.04 -3.80 16.71
N ARG A 216 18.63 -4.60 17.61
CA ARG A 216 19.40 -4.08 18.74
C ARG A 216 20.68 -3.38 18.29
N ALA A 217 21.39 -3.93 17.30
CA ALA A 217 22.59 -3.30 16.78
C ALA A 217 22.29 -1.95 16.08
N LEU A 218 21.07 -1.77 15.56
CA LEU A 218 20.63 -0.49 14.99
C LEU A 218 20.47 0.64 16.02
N GLU A 219 20.42 0.35 17.32
CA GLU A 219 20.30 1.37 18.38
C GLU A 219 21.54 2.29 18.43
N GLY A 220 22.72 1.80 18.03
CA GLY A 220 23.97 2.57 17.95
C GLY A 220 24.39 2.94 16.52
N ALA A 221 23.54 2.71 15.53
CA ALA A 221 23.87 2.85 14.12
C ALA A 221 23.96 4.32 13.66
N SER A 222 24.60 4.53 12.52
CA SER A 222 24.56 5.83 11.84
C SER A 222 23.16 6.11 11.27
N LEU A 223 22.86 7.38 10.98
CA LEU A 223 21.60 7.77 10.36
C LEU A 223 21.34 7.03 9.05
N ASP A 224 22.36 6.85 8.21
CA ASP A 224 22.22 6.17 6.92
C ASP A 224 21.87 4.68 7.10
N GLU A 225 22.55 3.98 8.01
CA GLU A 225 22.25 2.58 8.35
C GLU A 225 20.83 2.42 8.89
N TRP A 226 20.43 3.35 9.76
CA TRP A 226 19.11 3.41 10.35
C TRP A 226 18.01 3.64 9.29
N ILE A 227 18.25 4.55 8.33
CA ILE A 227 17.35 4.78 7.19
C ILE A 227 17.20 3.54 6.32
N VAL A 228 18.32 2.89 5.97
CA VAL A 228 18.29 1.71 5.09
C VAL A 228 17.47 0.61 5.75
N ALA A 229 17.69 0.35 7.05
CA ALA A 229 16.92 -0.62 7.80
C ALA A 229 15.41 -0.26 7.88
N LEU A 230 15.10 1.01 8.12
CA LEU A 230 13.73 1.52 8.13
C LEU A 230 13.05 1.30 6.77
N GLY A 231 13.74 1.64 5.68
CA GLY A 231 13.26 1.47 4.31
C GLY A 231 12.95 0.02 3.97
N TYR A 232 13.82 -0.93 4.34
CA TYR A 232 13.56 -2.36 4.10
C TYR A 232 12.37 -2.90 4.91
N THR A 233 12.21 -2.47 6.16
CA THR A 233 11.03 -2.87 6.95
C THR A 233 9.74 -2.29 6.37
N LEU A 234 9.75 -1.05 5.87
CA LEU A 234 8.61 -0.46 5.19
C LEU A 234 8.31 -1.12 3.83
N ALA A 235 9.34 -1.54 3.10
CA ALA A 235 9.20 -2.28 1.84
C ALA A 235 8.47 -3.62 2.05
N GLU A 236 8.73 -4.29 3.17
CA GLU A 236 8.05 -5.53 3.55
C GLU A 236 6.54 -5.31 3.70
N GLY A 237 6.13 -4.23 4.37
CA GLY A 237 4.71 -3.86 4.52
C GLY A 237 4.02 -3.46 3.21
N ALA A 238 4.77 -2.95 2.22
CA ALA A 238 4.23 -2.50 0.95
C ALA A 238 3.88 -3.63 -0.05
N GLN A 239 4.43 -4.83 0.13
CA GLN A 239 4.03 -6.07 -0.56
C GLN A 239 3.73 -5.93 -2.07
N GLY A 240 4.69 -5.48 -2.87
CA GLY A 240 4.57 -5.43 -4.34
C GLY A 240 3.61 -4.34 -4.87
N LYS A 241 3.02 -3.53 -3.99
CA LYS A 241 2.25 -2.35 -4.37
C LYS A 241 3.18 -1.27 -4.91
N LYS A 242 2.66 -0.45 -5.82
CA LYS A 242 3.32 0.80 -6.16
C LYS A 242 3.12 1.79 -5.03
N VAL A 243 4.18 2.44 -4.59
CA VAL A 243 4.17 3.32 -3.42
C VAL A 243 4.44 4.76 -3.87
N MET A 244 3.64 5.72 -3.43
CA MET A 244 4.05 7.11 -3.45
C MET A 244 4.62 7.50 -2.08
N VAL A 245 5.77 8.17 -2.08
CA VAL A 245 6.41 8.66 -0.86
C VAL A 245 6.03 10.12 -0.68
N GLY A 246 5.16 10.38 0.29
CA GLY A 246 4.80 11.70 0.76
C GLY A 246 5.80 12.24 1.80
N ALA A 247 5.56 13.48 2.21
CA ALA A 247 6.42 14.18 3.16
C ALA A 247 6.39 13.56 4.57
N PHE A 248 7.55 13.60 5.22
CA PHE A 248 7.71 13.39 6.66
C PHE A 248 7.68 14.74 7.39
N THR A 249 6.71 14.94 8.27
CA THR A 249 6.41 16.27 8.85
C THR A 249 6.78 16.35 10.33
N TYR A 250 7.12 17.55 10.80
CA TYR A 250 7.48 17.80 12.17
C TYR A 250 6.22 17.88 13.04
N ARG A 251 6.05 16.92 13.96
CA ARG A 251 4.84 16.80 14.80
C ARG A 251 3.56 16.80 13.93
N GLU A 252 2.48 17.40 14.43
CA GLU A 252 1.22 17.61 13.69
C GLU A 252 1.21 18.90 12.86
N THR A 253 2.38 19.51 12.59
CA THR A 253 2.40 20.80 11.91
C THR A 253 2.15 20.69 10.41
N GLY A 254 2.19 19.49 9.81
CA GLY A 254 2.13 19.35 8.34
C GLY A 254 3.34 19.92 7.58
N ALA A 255 4.30 20.54 8.28
CA ALA A 255 5.50 21.15 7.72
C ALA A 255 6.75 20.30 7.98
N SER A 256 7.73 20.31 7.08
CA SER A 256 9.01 19.60 7.26
C SER A 256 10.17 20.56 7.52
N GLY A 257 11.00 20.21 8.50
CA GLY A 257 12.36 20.72 8.60
C GLY A 257 13.28 20.11 7.54
N GLU A 258 14.59 20.33 7.70
CA GLU A 258 15.60 19.66 6.86
C GLU A 258 15.57 18.15 7.03
N PHE A 259 15.40 17.69 8.27
CA PHE A 259 15.36 16.25 8.56
C PHE A 259 14.18 15.55 7.87
N GLY A 260 12.97 16.13 7.90
CA GLY A 260 11.80 15.57 7.21
C GLY A 260 11.99 15.44 5.71
N ARG A 261 12.63 16.43 5.09
CA ARG A 261 12.97 16.38 3.65
C ARG A 261 14.04 15.34 3.35
N TYR A 262 15.06 15.22 4.20
CA TYR A 262 16.05 14.14 4.13
C TYR A 262 15.37 12.78 4.25
N LEU A 263 14.54 12.53 5.27
CA LEU A 263 13.80 11.28 5.48
C LEU A 263 13.02 10.89 4.22
N THR A 264 12.25 11.82 3.66
CA THR A 264 11.44 11.60 2.46
C THR A 264 12.31 11.12 1.28
N ARG A 265 13.45 11.79 1.05
CA ARG A 265 14.38 11.48 -0.06
C ARG A 265 15.12 10.16 0.17
N ALA A 266 15.57 9.93 1.40
CA ALA A 266 16.35 8.77 1.78
C ALA A 266 15.48 7.50 1.80
N LEU A 267 14.24 7.57 2.31
CA LEU A 267 13.28 6.46 2.26
C LEU A 267 12.78 6.16 0.85
N SER A 268 12.60 7.17 0.00
CA SER A 268 12.35 6.95 -1.43
C SER A 268 13.49 6.15 -2.07
N SER A 269 14.73 6.51 -1.74
CA SER A 269 15.90 5.78 -2.25
C SER A 269 15.94 4.34 -1.73
N ALA A 270 15.73 4.14 -0.43
CA ALA A 270 15.78 2.83 0.20
C ALA A 270 14.65 1.90 -0.31
N LEU A 271 13.43 2.41 -0.50
CA LEU A 271 12.33 1.63 -1.06
C LEU A 271 12.60 1.19 -2.51
N SER A 272 13.12 2.10 -3.34
CA SER A 272 13.52 1.76 -4.71
C SER A 272 14.61 0.68 -4.73
N GLN A 273 15.61 0.78 -3.84
CA GLN A 273 16.66 -0.25 -3.69
C GLN A 273 16.08 -1.59 -3.24
N ALA A 274 15.08 -1.56 -2.37
CA ALA A 274 14.32 -2.74 -1.94
C ALA A 274 13.39 -3.33 -3.02
N GLY A 275 13.36 -2.76 -4.23
CA GLY A 275 12.60 -3.26 -5.37
C GLY A 275 11.17 -2.72 -5.46
N ILE A 276 10.80 -1.72 -4.65
CA ILE A 276 9.47 -1.12 -4.68
C ILE A 276 9.37 -0.11 -5.82
N SER A 277 8.33 -0.26 -6.64
CA SER A 277 8.03 0.68 -7.72
C SER A 277 7.41 1.96 -7.16
N LEU A 278 8.14 3.08 -7.27
CA LEU A 278 7.64 4.37 -6.82
C LEU A 278 6.71 5.05 -7.83
N LEU A 279 5.59 5.58 -7.35
CA LEU A 279 4.71 6.46 -8.11
C LEU A 279 5.23 7.89 -8.09
N LYS A 280 5.18 8.56 -9.25
CA LYS A 280 5.49 9.99 -9.36
C LYS A 280 4.29 10.89 -9.03
N LYS A 281 3.08 10.38 -9.29
CA LYS A 281 1.79 11.06 -9.12
C LYS A 281 0.74 10.02 -8.75
N ASP A 282 -0.20 10.41 -7.91
CA ASP A 282 -1.36 9.60 -7.53
C ASP A 282 -2.48 10.51 -7.00
N PRO A 283 -3.11 11.32 -7.88
CA PRO A 283 -4.13 12.28 -7.47
C PRO A 283 -5.39 11.61 -6.90
N GLU A 284 -5.65 10.36 -7.28
CA GLU A 284 -6.82 9.59 -6.87
C GLU A 284 -6.60 8.78 -5.59
N HIS A 285 -5.37 8.74 -5.06
CA HIS A 285 -4.98 7.93 -3.89
C HIS A 285 -5.28 6.44 -4.08
N GLY A 286 -5.04 5.93 -5.29
CA GLY A 286 -5.27 4.53 -5.66
C GLY A 286 -4.09 3.61 -5.33
N GLY A 287 -2.89 4.16 -5.12
CA GLY A 287 -1.69 3.45 -4.71
C GLY A 287 -1.54 3.34 -3.19
N ALA A 288 -0.43 2.77 -2.75
CA ALA A 288 -0.03 2.85 -1.35
C ALA A 288 0.76 4.13 -1.09
N TRP A 289 0.60 4.72 0.09
CA TRP A 289 1.20 5.99 0.46
C TRP A 289 2.07 5.85 1.67
N LEU A 290 3.38 6.07 1.51
CA LEU A 290 4.28 6.19 2.64
C LEU A 290 4.37 7.65 3.06
N SER A 291 4.02 7.97 4.29
CA SER A 291 4.28 9.28 4.88
C SER A 291 4.59 9.14 6.37
N GLY A 292 4.81 10.24 7.08
CA GLY A 292 5.07 10.12 8.50
C GLY A 292 5.23 11.43 9.25
N ARG A 293 5.52 11.27 10.53
CA ARG A 293 5.78 12.35 11.47
C ARG A 293 7.07 12.08 12.23
N TYR A 294 7.71 13.14 12.68
CA TYR A 294 8.85 13.03 13.58
C TYR A 294 8.85 14.13 14.63
N TRP A 295 9.42 13.85 15.80
CA TRP A 295 9.49 14.78 16.92
C TRP A 295 10.65 14.42 17.86
N GLU A 296 11.13 15.40 18.61
CA GLU A 296 12.10 15.17 19.69
C GLU A 296 11.41 14.57 20.92
N SER A 297 12.05 13.59 21.54
CA SER A 297 11.64 13.00 22.82
C SER A 297 12.88 12.76 23.67
N GLY A 298 13.23 13.73 24.53
CA GLY A 298 14.49 13.70 25.28
C GLY A 298 15.69 13.84 24.34
N ASP A 299 16.64 12.91 24.45
CA ASP A 299 17.84 12.82 23.61
C ASP A 299 17.64 12.02 22.32
N GLU A 300 16.39 11.67 22.01
CA GLU A 300 16.02 10.88 20.83
C GLU A 300 15.15 11.71 19.87
N VAL A 301 15.21 11.36 18.59
CA VAL A 301 14.24 11.77 17.57
C VAL A 301 13.38 10.56 17.24
N VAL A 302 12.10 10.64 17.54
CA VAL A 302 11.13 9.60 17.17
C VAL A 302 10.63 9.88 15.77
N VAL A 303 10.66 8.85 14.92
CA VAL A 303 10.06 8.84 13.59
C VAL A 303 8.96 7.80 13.58
N TYR A 304 7.79 8.23 13.14
CA TYR A 304 6.64 7.41 12.93
C TYR A 304 6.29 7.45 11.44
N ALA A 305 6.44 6.32 10.77
CA ALA A 305 6.12 6.10 9.36
C ALA A 305 4.82 5.33 9.24
N GLU A 306 3.94 5.76 8.35
CA GLU A 306 2.66 5.14 8.04
C GLU A 306 2.62 4.79 6.56
N LEU A 307 2.26 3.54 6.26
CA LEU A 307 1.91 3.10 4.93
C LEU A 307 0.40 2.96 4.87
N GLU A 308 -0.25 3.88 4.15
CA GLU A 308 -1.68 3.85 3.88
C GLU A 308 -1.96 3.20 2.53
N GLY A 309 -3.12 2.56 2.39
CA GLY A 309 -3.65 2.06 1.14
C GLY A 309 -5.04 2.63 0.88
N PRO A 310 -5.67 2.29 -0.26
CA PRO A 310 -7.01 2.80 -0.59
C PRO A 310 -8.10 2.44 0.42
N GLY A 311 -7.88 1.40 1.25
CA GLY A 311 -8.78 0.93 2.29
C GLY A 311 -8.43 1.39 3.71
N GLY A 312 -7.47 2.29 3.88
CA GLY A 312 -6.95 2.73 5.19
C GLY A 312 -5.52 2.28 5.46
N GLU A 313 -5.12 2.33 6.73
CA GLU A 313 -3.76 1.97 7.17
C GLU A 313 -3.42 0.52 6.80
N VAL A 314 -2.27 0.32 6.15
CA VAL A 314 -1.71 -1.02 5.86
C VAL A 314 -0.72 -1.43 6.92
N SER A 315 0.18 -0.50 7.31
CA SER A 315 1.15 -0.74 8.37
C SER A 315 1.74 0.57 8.88
N SER A 316 2.07 0.63 10.17
CA SER A 316 2.89 1.71 10.73
C SER A 316 4.15 1.19 11.39
N LEU A 317 5.16 2.06 11.47
CA LEU A 317 6.42 1.77 12.12
C LEU A 317 6.91 2.99 12.92
N GLN A 318 7.10 2.80 14.22
CA GLN A 318 7.75 3.78 15.08
C GLN A 318 9.18 3.33 15.40
N ARG A 319 10.14 4.24 15.20
CA ARG A 319 11.55 4.04 15.53
C ARG A 319 12.13 5.32 16.12
N SER A 320 13.14 5.17 16.97
CA SER A 320 13.90 6.29 17.53
C SER A 320 15.33 6.24 17.02
N ILE A 321 15.95 7.41 16.91
CA ILE A 321 17.36 7.57 16.62
C ILE A 321 17.91 8.66 17.53
N ALA A 322 19.10 8.44 18.09
CA ALA A 322 19.75 9.39 18.96
C ALA A 322 19.92 10.74 18.25
N LYS A 323 19.58 11.83 18.95
CA LYS A 323 19.51 13.17 18.38
C LYS A 323 20.87 13.68 17.88
N ASP A 324 21.96 13.27 18.51
CA ASP A 324 23.33 13.58 18.11
C ASP A 324 23.71 12.96 16.75
N LYS A 325 22.99 11.92 16.31
CA LYS A 325 23.14 11.29 14.99
C LYS A 325 22.34 11.97 13.88
N VAL A 326 21.55 12.99 14.20
CA VAL A 326 20.71 13.71 13.23
C VAL A 326 21.30 15.10 12.95
N PRO A 327 22.18 15.26 11.94
CA PRO A 327 22.84 16.53 11.63
C PRO A 327 21.95 17.46 10.80
N TYR A 328 20.64 17.45 11.06
CA TYR A 328 19.64 18.19 10.28
C TYR A 328 18.71 18.95 11.20
N GLU A 329 18.32 20.15 10.77
CA GLU A 329 17.32 20.93 11.50
C GLU A 329 15.97 20.22 11.49
N LEU A 330 15.45 19.97 12.70
CA LEU A 330 14.19 19.25 12.90
C LEU A 330 12.99 20.16 12.67
N LYS A 331 13.06 21.40 13.18
CA LYS A 331 11.95 22.34 13.12
C LYS A 331 11.89 23.02 11.75
N PRO A 332 10.69 23.23 11.18
CA PRO A 332 10.54 24.03 9.96
C PRO A 332 10.99 25.48 10.19
N ALA A 333 11.75 26.04 9.25
CA ALA A 333 12.32 27.39 9.37
C ALA A 333 11.27 28.50 9.52
N LEU A 334 10.14 28.40 8.82
CA LEU A 334 9.06 29.41 8.82
C LEU A 334 7.82 28.96 9.62
N ALA A 335 7.98 28.04 10.58
CA ALA A 335 6.85 27.43 11.29
C ALA A 335 5.85 28.44 11.89
N GLU A 336 6.34 29.53 12.49
CA GLU A 336 5.48 30.57 13.09
C GLU A 336 4.74 31.41 12.04
N GLU A 337 5.40 31.78 10.95
CA GLU A 337 4.80 32.53 9.84
C GLU A 337 3.74 31.71 9.09
N MET A 338 3.90 30.39 9.10
CA MET A 338 3.00 29.46 8.42
C MET A 338 1.72 29.15 9.22
N LYS A 339 1.71 29.33 10.55
CA LYS A 339 0.51 29.10 11.38
C LYS A 339 -0.80 29.67 10.81
N PRO A 340 -0.90 30.97 10.43
CA PRO A 340 -2.13 31.52 9.88
C PRO A 340 -2.51 30.88 8.53
N LEU A 341 -1.54 30.34 7.76
CA LEU A 341 -1.82 29.63 6.52
C LEU A 341 -2.42 28.24 6.74
N MET A 342 -2.17 27.64 7.91
CA MET A 342 -2.61 26.27 8.25
C MET A 342 -3.95 26.22 8.97
N GLU A 343 -4.50 27.37 9.37
CA GLU A 343 -5.87 27.46 9.88
C GLU A 343 -6.88 27.01 8.80
N GLU A 344 -7.77 26.11 9.17
CA GLU A 344 -8.96 25.77 8.40
C GLU A 344 -10.19 26.45 9.01
N GLY A 345 -11.21 26.69 8.19
CA GLY A 345 -12.43 27.36 8.64
C GLY A 345 -13.51 27.34 7.59
N GLY A 346 -14.75 27.56 8.00
CA GLY A 346 -15.85 27.73 7.07
C GLY A 346 -17.19 27.95 7.76
N HIS A 347 -18.13 28.50 7.01
CA HIS A 347 -19.51 28.68 7.40
C HIS A 347 -20.41 28.36 6.20
N GLY A 348 -21.18 27.26 6.28
CA GLY A 348 -22.13 26.84 5.24
C GLY A 348 -21.55 26.49 3.86
N LEU A 349 -20.22 26.46 3.71
CA LEU A 349 -19.49 26.04 2.51
C LEU A 349 -18.30 25.16 2.93
N LYS A 350 -17.95 24.18 2.11
CA LYS A 350 -16.73 23.37 2.24
C LYS A 350 -15.94 23.42 0.94
N ILE A 351 -14.62 23.48 1.08
CA ILE A 351 -13.69 23.38 -0.06
C ILE A 351 -12.61 22.36 0.27
N ALA A 352 -12.28 21.50 -0.69
CA ALA A 352 -11.15 20.59 -0.63
C ALA A 352 -10.03 21.11 -1.56
N LEU A 353 -8.80 21.05 -1.07
CA LEU A 353 -7.58 21.42 -1.78
C LEU A 353 -6.55 20.28 -1.66
N TRP A 354 -6.02 19.82 -2.79
CA TRP A 354 -4.93 18.83 -2.85
C TRP A 354 -4.10 19.03 -4.11
N THR A 355 -3.05 18.23 -4.30
CA THR A 355 -2.17 18.32 -5.47
C THR A 355 -2.15 17.02 -6.29
N ASP A 356 -1.45 17.01 -7.42
CA ASP A 356 -1.21 15.79 -8.22
C ASP A 356 -0.34 14.74 -7.52
N LYS A 357 0.21 15.09 -6.35
CA LYS A 357 0.86 14.19 -5.40
C LYS A 357 0.10 14.07 -4.08
N GLY A 358 -1.22 14.30 -4.08
CA GLY A 358 -2.12 14.08 -2.93
C GLY A 358 -1.92 15.01 -1.72
N ARG A 359 -2.15 14.48 -0.51
CA ARG A 359 -2.32 15.27 0.74
C ARG A 359 -1.04 15.69 1.46
N LYS A 360 0.06 14.93 1.33
CA LYS A 360 1.38 15.24 1.91
C LYS A 360 2.43 15.30 0.80
N PRO A 361 2.26 16.19 -0.19
CA PRO A 361 3.06 16.13 -1.40
C PRO A 361 4.50 16.58 -1.14
N SER A 362 5.42 15.92 -1.84
CA SER A 362 6.83 16.27 -1.88
C SER A 362 7.26 16.42 -3.34
N TYR A 363 7.81 17.59 -3.69
CA TYR A 363 8.27 17.91 -5.04
C TYR A 363 9.77 18.18 -5.09
N GLN A 364 10.39 17.81 -6.20
CA GLN A 364 11.76 18.15 -6.56
C GLN A 364 11.77 19.33 -7.54
N GLU A 365 12.88 20.07 -7.55
CA GLU A 365 13.13 21.12 -8.52
C GLU A 365 12.84 20.67 -9.96
N GLY A 366 12.19 21.56 -10.73
CA GLY A 366 11.79 21.32 -12.11
C GLY A 366 10.52 20.49 -12.28
N GLU A 367 9.99 19.86 -11.22
CA GLU A 367 8.68 19.22 -11.29
C GLU A 367 7.56 20.25 -11.44
N GLN A 368 6.52 19.86 -12.18
CA GLN A 368 5.32 20.66 -12.32
C GLN A 368 4.29 20.25 -11.28
N MET A 369 3.79 21.22 -10.53
CA MET A 369 2.73 21.04 -9.54
C MET A 369 1.38 21.41 -10.15
N VAL A 370 0.36 20.58 -9.91
CA VAL A 370 -1.03 20.87 -10.26
C VAL A 370 -1.87 20.78 -8.99
N ALA A 371 -2.53 21.89 -8.64
CA ALA A 371 -3.50 21.95 -7.56
C ALA A 371 -4.90 21.56 -8.05
N PHE A 372 -5.67 20.92 -7.18
CA PHE A 372 -7.04 20.51 -7.39
C PHE A 372 -7.95 21.16 -6.34
N LEU A 373 -9.08 21.68 -6.80
CA LEU A 373 -10.10 22.28 -5.94
C LEU A 373 -11.45 21.61 -6.19
N LYS A 374 -12.22 21.40 -5.13
CA LYS A 374 -13.63 20.99 -5.21
C LYS A 374 -14.41 21.62 -4.06
N ALA A 375 -15.51 22.29 -4.37
CA ALA A 375 -16.43 22.84 -3.37
C ALA A 375 -17.77 22.11 -3.39
N ASP A 376 -18.50 22.15 -2.27
CA ASP A 376 -19.86 21.62 -2.16
C ASP A 376 -20.95 22.62 -2.58
N GLY A 377 -20.60 23.89 -2.72
CA GLY A 377 -21.43 24.96 -3.25
C GLY A 377 -20.77 25.69 -4.44
N ASP A 378 -21.60 26.39 -5.22
CA ASP A 378 -21.15 27.34 -6.23
C ASP A 378 -20.48 28.54 -5.55
N CYS A 379 -19.23 28.85 -5.88
CA CYS A 379 -18.47 29.88 -5.16
C CYS A 379 -17.33 30.49 -6.00
N TYR A 380 -16.79 31.61 -5.53
CA TYR A 380 -15.55 32.24 -6.01
C TYR A 380 -14.38 31.75 -5.17
N VAL A 381 -13.27 31.37 -5.82
CA VAL A 381 -12.07 30.85 -5.14
C VAL A 381 -10.83 31.66 -5.46
N TYR A 382 -10.03 31.87 -4.41
CA TYR A 382 -8.73 32.52 -4.44
C TYR A 382 -7.70 31.54 -3.88
N LEU A 383 -6.79 31.07 -4.73
CA LEU A 383 -5.68 30.20 -4.37
C LEU A 383 -4.41 31.04 -4.25
N ILE A 384 -3.88 31.11 -3.03
CA ILE A 384 -2.56 31.67 -2.77
C ILE A 384 -1.53 30.57 -2.59
N TYR A 385 -0.27 30.90 -2.87
CA TYR A 385 0.88 30.07 -2.61
C TYR A 385 1.91 30.86 -1.82
N HIS A 386 2.27 30.31 -0.67
CA HIS A 386 3.34 30.79 0.18
C HIS A 386 4.60 29.95 -0.09
N ASP A 387 5.65 30.58 -0.57
CA ASP A 387 6.91 29.89 -0.87
C ASP A 387 7.81 29.76 0.36
N ALA A 388 8.91 29.02 0.22
CA ALA A 388 9.88 28.78 1.29
C ALA A 388 10.70 30.03 1.67
N GLY A 389 10.55 31.13 0.93
CA GLY A 389 11.21 32.42 1.18
C GLY A 389 10.30 33.43 1.89
N GLY A 390 9.09 33.02 2.31
CA GLY A 390 8.13 33.88 2.99
C GLY A 390 7.26 34.74 2.06
N ARG A 391 7.30 34.50 0.75
CA ARG A 391 6.57 35.31 -0.24
C ARG A 391 5.22 34.68 -0.56
N ASN A 392 4.21 35.54 -0.72
CA ASN A 392 2.85 35.14 -1.04
C ASN A 392 2.51 35.49 -2.50
N PHE A 393 2.01 34.51 -3.25
CA PHE A 393 1.64 34.67 -4.65
C PHE A 393 0.18 34.27 -4.87
N LEU A 394 -0.59 35.07 -5.60
CA LEU A 394 -1.92 34.68 -6.06
C LEU A 394 -1.79 33.84 -7.33
N ILE A 395 -2.10 32.54 -7.22
CA ILE A 395 -2.07 31.58 -8.34
C ILE A 395 -3.40 31.59 -9.12
N PHE A 396 -4.54 31.71 -8.43
CA PHE A 396 -5.87 31.70 -9.06
C PHE A 396 -6.82 32.62 -8.29
N PRO A 397 -7.59 33.50 -8.96
CA PRO A 397 -7.50 33.82 -10.38
C PRO A 397 -6.15 34.48 -10.72
N ASN A 398 -5.75 34.42 -11.99
CA ASN A 398 -4.54 35.10 -12.47
C ASN A 398 -4.77 35.70 -13.86
N ARG A 399 -3.72 36.29 -14.45
CA ARG A 399 -3.82 36.95 -15.77
C ARG A 399 -4.26 36.01 -16.90
N PHE A 400 -3.97 34.72 -16.79
CA PHE A 400 -4.29 33.70 -17.79
C PHE A 400 -5.68 33.11 -17.57
N ARG A 401 -6.12 33.04 -16.31
CA ARG A 401 -7.43 32.52 -15.90
C ARG A 401 -8.08 33.44 -14.88
N ARG A 402 -8.87 34.40 -15.38
CA ARG A 402 -9.46 35.49 -14.58
C ARG A 402 -10.75 35.12 -13.86
N ASN A 403 -11.51 34.15 -14.39
CA ASN A 403 -12.75 33.72 -13.76
C ASN A 403 -12.45 32.83 -12.55
N SER A 404 -12.66 33.37 -11.35
CA SER A 404 -12.51 32.68 -10.06
C SER A 404 -13.70 31.81 -9.67
N PHE A 405 -14.80 31.86 -10.42
CA PHE A 405 -16.03 31.13 -10.09
C PHE A 405 -15.93 29.64 -10.44
N ILE A 406 -16.27 28.79 -9.48
CA ILE A 406 -16.30 27.33 -9.60
C ILE A 406 -17.70 26.79 -9.26
N LYS A 407 -18.06 25.68 -9.90
CA LYS A 407 -19.34 25.00 -9.71
C LYS A 407 -19.25 23.91 -8.63
N ALA A 408 -20.32 23.76 -7.85
CA ALA A 408 -20.48 22.70 -6.86
C ALA A 408 -20.18 21.30 -7.45
N GLY A 409 -19.48 20.47 -6.68
CA GLY A 409 -19.21 19.07 -7.00
C GLY A 409 -18.19 18.82 -8.12
N LYS A 410 -17.83 19.85 -8.90
CA LYS A 410 -16.85 19.73 -9.99
C LYS A 410 -15.42 19.92 -9.47
N VAL A 411 -14.50 19.06 -9.94
CA VAL A 411 -13.08 19.17 -9.65
C VAL A 411 -12.42 20.12 -10.66
N TYR A 412 -11.69 21.11 -10.16
CA TYR A 412 -10.96 22.11 -10.95
C TYR A 412 -9.45 21.93 -10.80
N GLN A 413 -8.72 21.92 -11.93
CA GLN A 413 -7.26 21.85 -11.98
C GLN A 413 -6.64 23.22 -12.18
N ILE A 414 -5.55 23.51 -11.46
CA ILE A 414 -4.80 24.76 -11.51
C ILE A 414 -3.29 24.46 -11.46
N PRO A 415 -2.52 24.67 -12.54
CA PRO A 415 -2.99 24.97 -13.90
C PRO A 415 -3.83 23.81 -14.48
N GLY A 416 -4.87 24.13 -15.24
CA GLY A 416 -5.66 23.13 -15.99
C GLY A 416 -5.09 22.84 -17.39
N PRO A 417 -5.58 21.81 -18.10
CA PRO A 417 -5.06 21.41 -19.41
C PRO A 417 -5.06 22.50 -20.49
N GLY A 418 -6.00 23.46 -20.42
CA GLY A 418 -6.10 24.59 -21.34
C GLY A 418 -5.42 25.88 -20.87
N ASP A 419 -4.85 25.89 -19.66
CA ASP A 419 -4.24 27.08 -19.10
C ASP A 419 -2.85 27.34 -19.73
N LYS A 420 -2.59 28.61 -20.05
CA LYS A 420 -1.34 29.07 -20.69
C LYS A 420 -0.23 29.37 -19.68
N PHE A 421 -0.25 28.71 -18.53
CA PHE A 421 0.82 28.77 -17.53
C PHE A 421 1.12 27.38 -16.97
N ARG A 422 2.32 27.23 -16.41
CA ARG A 422 2.76 26.05 -15.68
C ARG A 422 3.27 26.51 -14.33
N PHE A 423 3.12 25.67 -13.32
CA PHE A 423 3.65 25.93 -12.00
C PHE A 423 4.80 24.97 -11.74
N THR A 424 6.03 25.46 -11.95
CA THR A 424 7.26 24.68 -11.88
C THR A 424 7.95 24.98 -10.55
N VAL A 425 8.32 23.93 -9.82
CA VAL A 425 9.01 24.02 -8.53
C VAL A 425 10.44 24.52 -8.74
N GLY A 426 10.85 25.51 -7.95
CA GLY A 426 12.16 26.16 -8.02
C GLY A 426 12.54 26.79 -6.67
N PRO A 427 13.76 27.36 -6.56
CA PRO A 427 14.26 27.89 -5.29
C PRO A 427 13.54 29.17 -4.83
N PRO A 428 13.52 29.46 -3.52
CA PRO A 428 14.06 28.66 -2.42
C PRO A 428 13.21 27.41 -2.13
N PHE A 429 13.81 26.37 -1.57
CA PHE A 429 13.14 25.11 -1.24
C PHE A 429 12.85 24.99 0.26
N GLY A 430 11.69 24.45 0.62
CA GLY A 430 11.20 24.47 2.00
C GLY A 430 9.90 23.73 2.19
N THR A 431 9.30 23.99 3.35
CA THR A 431 7.84 23.86 3.43
C THR A 431 7.24 25.11 2.81
N GLU A 432 6.21 24.89 2.01
CA GLU A 432 5.42 25.86 1.29
C GLU A 432 3.95 25.56 1.55
N VAL A 433 3.03 26.48 1.26
CA VAL A 433 1.60 26.23 1.47
C VAL A 433 0.80 26.75 0.30
N LEU A 434 -0.07 25.89 -0.23
CA LEU A 434 -1.21 26.32 -1.02
C LEU A 434 -2.38 26.58 -0.05
N LYS A 435 -3.01 27.75 -0.15
CA LYS A 435 -4.20 28.07 0.64
C LYS A 435 -5.31 28.60 -0.25
N ALA A 436 -6.47 27.97 -0.16
CA ALA A 436 -7.68 28.35 -0.87
C ALA A 436 -8.60 29.13 0.06
N PHE A 437 -9.13 30.24 -0.43
CA PHE A 437 -10.21 31.01 0.19
C PHE A 437 -11.42 30.96 -0.74
N ALA A 438 -12.57 30.55 -0.22
CA ALA A 438 -13.80 30.39 -0.97
C ALA A 438 -14.93 31.22 -0.38
N SER A 439 -15.75 31.82 -1.24
CA SER A 439 -16.85 32.69 -0.86
C SER A 439 -17.97 32.61 -1.89
N THR A 440 -19.23 32.66 -1.44
CA THR A 440 -20.38 32.74 -2.36
C THR A 440 -20.50 34.10 -3.06
N GLU A 441 -19.78 35.10 -2.56
CA GLU A 441 -19.70 36.44 -3.15
C GLU A 441 -18.27 36.73 -3.65
N PRO A 442 -18.11 37.50 -4.75
CA PRO A 442 -16.79 37.90 -5.24
C PRO A 442 -16.03 38.69 -4.18
N VAL A 443 -14.74 38.40 -3.98
CA VAL A 443 -13.87 39.22 -3.11
C VAL A 443 -12.91 40.10 -3.92
N PRO A 444 -12.53 41.28 -3.41
CA PRO A 444 -11.58 42.14 -4.10
C PRO A 444 -10.25 41.43 -4.37
N LEU A 445 -9.66 41.66 -5.55
CA LEU A 445 -8.31 41.18 -5.83
C LEU A 445 -7.33 41.76 -4.80
N PRO A 446 -6.42 40.94 -4.25
CA PRO A 446 -5.40 41.43 -3.35
C PRO A 446 -4.46 42.45 -4.01
N LYS A 447 -3.84 43.30 -3.18
CA LYS A 447 -2.82 44.25 -3.65
C LYS A 447 -1.47 43.55 -3.83
N GLY A 448 -0.73 43.95 -4.86
CA GLY A 448 0.59 43.39 -5.11
C GLY A 448 1.17 43.85 -6.45
N ASN A 449 2.32 43.26 -6.80
CA ASN A 449 3.01 43.51 -8.06
C ASN A 449 3.11 42.22 -8.86
N PHE A 450 2.92 42.30 -10.17
CA PHE A 450 3.13 41.14 -11.03
C PHE A 450 4.62 40.84 -11.19
N VAL A 451 4.98 39.56 -11.05
CA VAL A 451 6.35 39.07 -11.23
C VAL A 451 6.47 38.18 -12.48
N GLY A 452 7.68 37.69 -12.75
CA GLY A 452 7.95 36.73 -13.83
C GLY A 452 6.96 35.54 -13.80
N GLY A 453 6.57 35.06 -14.99
CA GLY A 453 5.54 34.01 -15.10
C GLY A 453 4.10 34.48 -14.91
N GLY A 454 3.88 35.77 -14.59
CA GLY A 454 2.56 36.41 -14.63
C GLY A 454 1.69 36.26 -13.39
N LEU A 455 2.26 35.71 -12.32
CA LEU A 455 1.65 35.66 -10.99
C LEU A 455 1.72 37.02 -10.31
N LEU A 456 0.75 37.28 -9.43
CA LEU A 456 0.73 38.48 -8.58
C LEU A 456 1.43 38.16 -7.26
N MET A 457 2.59 38.77 -7.01
CA MET A 457 3.26 38.73 -5.72
C MET A 457 2.61 39.76 -4.80
N MET A 458 2.05 39.28 -3.70
CA MET A 458 1.23 40.08 -2.79
C MET A 458 2.09 40.95 -1.88
N SER A 459 1.58 42.12 -1.50
CA SER A 459 2.27 43.03 -0.59
C SER A 459 1.87 42.78 0.86
N GLY A 460 2.83 42.90 1.79
CA GLY A 460 2.62 42.71 3.22
C GLY A 460 3.13 41.38 3.75
N SER A 461 3.08 41.22 5.08
CA SER A 461 3.44 39.97 5.73
C SER A 461 2.39 38.88 5.46
N THR A 462 2.76 37.61 5.63
CA THR A 462 1.84 36.46 5.48
C THR A 462 0.60 36.61 6.34
N LYS A 463 0.77 37.04 7.60
CA LYS A 463 -0.35 37.26 8.52
C LYS A 463 -1.31 38.32 7.99
N GLU A 464 -0.81 39.47 7.54
CA GLU A 464 -1.63 40.56 7.00
C GLU A 464 -2.41 40.11 5.76
N VAL A 465 -1.76 39.38 4.86
CA VAL A 465 -2.34 38.82 3.63
C VAL A 465 -3.47 37.85 3.95
N VAL A 466 -3.23 36.91 4.85
CA VAL A 466 -4.23 35.92 5.26
C VAL A 466 -5.41 36.62 5.94
N GLU A 467 -5.16 37.50 6.91
CA GLU A 467 -6.22 38.21 7.63
C GLU A 467 -7.08 39.07 6.70
N GLN A 468 -6.45 39.75 5.73
CA GLN A 468 -7.17 40.55 4.75
C GLN A 468 -8.11 39.69 3.88
N LEU A 469 -7.61 38.57 3.35
CA LEU A 469 -8.42 37.66 2.54
C LEU A 469 -9.53 37.01 3.37
N LYS A 470 -9.23 36.59 4.60
CA LYS A 470 -10.19 36.01 5.54
C LYS A 470 -11.32 36.98 5.86
N ARG A 471 -11.02 38.25 6.19
CA ARG A 471 -12.05 39.29 6.40
C ARG A 471 -12.94 39.48 5.16
N SER A 472 -12.36 39.47 3.97
CA SER A 472 -13.13 39.64 2.73
C SER A 472 -14.09 38.48 2.49
N ILE A 473 -13.68 37.22 2.71
CA ILE A 473 -14.57 36.07 2.50
C ILE A 473 -15.63 35.96 3.60
N MET A 474 -15.31 36.34 4.83
CA MET A 474 -16.23 36.30 5.97
C MET A 474 -17.37 37.32 5.88
N ALA A 475 -17.28 38.28 4.97
CA ALA A 475 -18.39 39.19 4.66
C ALA A 475 -19.51 38.50 3.86
N SER A 476 -19.24 37.35 3.25
CA SER A 476 -20.22 36.55 2.51
C SER A 476 -21.03 35.65 3.42
N SER A 477 -22.26 35.33 2.98
CA SER A 477 -23.17 34.43 3.69
C SER A 477 -22.55 33.04 3.93
N TYR A 478 -21.83 32.51 2.93
CA TYR A 478 -21.10 31.25 3.04
C TYR A 478 -19.67 31.38 2.53
N TRP A 479 -18.73 30.83 3.31
CA TRP A 479 -17.30 30.89 3.03
C TRP A 479 -16.58 29.65 3.56
N ALA A 480 -15.40 29.37 3.02
CA ALA A 480 -14.56 28.27 3.48
C ALA A 480 -13.08 28.55 3.17
N GLU A 481 -12.20 27.91 3.95
CA GLU A 481 -10.75 27.89 3.75
C GLU A 481 -10.26 26.45 3.71
N ALA A 482 -9.25 26.18 2.88
CA ALA A 482 -8.54 24.91 2.88
C ALA A 482 -7.06 25.13 2.61
N SER A 483 -6.23 24.27 3.19
CA SER A 483 -4.78 24.39 3.10
C SER A 483 -4.14 23.07 2.69
N CYS A 484 -3.09 23.16 1.89
CA CYS A 484 -2.29 22.01 1.49
C CYS A 484 -0.82 22.40 1.67
N PRO A 485 -0.16 21.96 2.76
CA PRO A 485 1.27 22.08 2.93
C PRO A 485 1.99 21.28 1.85
N VAL A 486 3.00 21.88 1.24
CA VAL A 486 3.79 21.28 0.17
C VAL A 486 5.26 21.34 0.54
N ASN A 487 5.96 20.22 0.39
CA ASN A 487 7.39 20.17 0.66
C ASN A 487 8.16 20.15 -0.65
N THR A 488 9.15 21.02 -0.76
CA THR A 488 9.99 21.17 -1.95
C THR A 488 11.46 20.95 -1.61
N MET A 489 12.20 20.40 -2.57
CA MET A 489 13.63 20.11 -2.42
C MET A 489 14.39 20.30 -3.74
N PRO A 490 15.71 20.57 -3.69
CA PRO A 490 16.53 20.64 -4.90
C PRO A 490 16.46 19.35 -5.72
N ALA A 491 16.80 19.42 -7.01
CA ALA A 491 17.09 18.22 -7.80
C ALA A 491 18.32 17.47 -7.24
N ARG A 492 18.51 16.21 -7.65
CA ARG A 492 19.68 15.41 -7.23
C ARG A 492 20.90 15.76 -8.06
#